data_AF-A7A7P2-F1
#
_entry.id   AF-A7A7P2-F1
#
_cell.length_a   1.000
_cell.length_b   1.000
_cell.length_c   1.000
_cell.angle_alpha   90.00
_cell.angle_beta   90.00
_cell.angle_gamma   90.00
#
_symmetry.space_group_name_H-M   'P 1'
#
loop_
_entity.id
_entity.type
_entity.pdbx_description
1 polymer ?
#
loop_
_entity_poly.entity_id
_entity_poly.type
_entity_poly.pdbx_seq_one_letter_code
_entity_poly.pdbx_strand_id
1 'polypeptide(L)'
;MTDTGDLPATIPSIFEDSVAMPLDIVVVMDPIGSIKIAKDSTFAMLLEAQRRGHRLWYVAPGGLSLDGGSARAKVAPVRVRDDKNGWFELGDWSQIELGSAHVILMRKDPPVDAEYLHDTQILSVAQRAGAFVVNDPQACATTTRSSPRCCSRSAASTPW
;
A
#
# COMPACT_ATOMS: atom_id res chain seq x y z
N MET A 1 28.10 -50.54 20.06
CA MET A 1 27.55 -50.71 18.71
C MET A 1 26.53 -49.61 18.53
N THR A 2 26.96 -48.50 17.93
CA THR A 2 26.19 -47.28 17.73
C THR A 2 25.22 -47.47 16.58
N ASP A 3 23.92 -47.31 16.83
CA ASP A 3 22.92 -47.21 15.77
C ASP A 3 22.29 -45.82 15.82
N THR A 4 22.78 -44.97 14.92
CA THR A 4 22.27 -43.61 14.68
C THR A 4 21.25 -43.74 13.56
N GLY A 5 19.99 -43.88 13.93
CA GLY A 5 18.86 -43.86 13.00
C GLY A 5 18.58 -42.43 12.55
N ASP A 6 18.92 -42.17 11.29
CA ASP A 6 18.69 -40.96 10.50
C ASP A 6 17.19 -40.56 10.52
N LEU A 7 16.90 -39.32 10.90
CA LEU A 7 15.58 -38.69 10.67
C LEU A 7 15.62 -38.06 9.28
N PRO A 8 14.66 -38.33 8.37
CA PRO A 8 14.60 -37.62 7.11
C PRO A 8 14.24 -36.15 7.36
N ALA A 9 15.24 -35.29 7.34
CA ALA A 9 15.07 -33.87 7.13
C ALA A 9 14.66 -33.67 5.67
N THR A 10 13.42 -33.25 5.44
CA THR A 10 13.00 -32.25 4.43
C THR A 10 11.48 -32.09 4.55
N ILE A 11 11.05 -30.99 5.17
CA ILE A 11 9.70 -30.46 4.95
C ILE A 11 9.71 -29.93 3.51
N PRO A 12 8.83 -30.39 2.60
CA PRO A 12 8.76 -29.80 1.28
C PRO A 12 8.37 -28.32 1.41
N SER A 13 9.21 -27.44 0.85
CA SER A 13 8.97 -26.00 0.78
C SER A 13 7.75 -25.74 -0.09
N ILE A 14 6.57 -25.67 0.53
CA ILE A 14 5.26 -25.41 -0.11
C ILE A 14 5.10 -23.98 -0.65
N PHE A 15 6.15 -23.17 -0.61
CA PHE A 15 6.24 -21.89 -1.30
C PHE A 15 7.30 -21.98 -2.38
N GLU A 16 7.06 -22.84 -3.37
CA GLU A 16 7.71 -22.73 -4.68
C GLU A 16 7.43 -21.32 -5.23
N ASP A 17 8.49 -20.71 -5.76
CA ASP A 17 8.53 -19.40 -6.38
C ASP A 17 7.37 -19.20 -7.37
N SER A 18 6.26 -18.66 -6.86
CA SER A 18 5.35 -17.86 -7.68
C SER A 18 6.22 -16.73 -8.24
N VAL A 19 6.47 -16.75 -9.54
CA VAL A 19 6.98 -15.59 -10.27
C VAL A 19 5.97 -14.48 -10.01
N ALA A 20 6.24 -13.69 -8.96
CA ALA A 20 5.33 -12.64 -8.52
C ALA A 20 5.21 -11.67 -9.70
N MET A 21 4.04 -11.65 -10.35
CA MET A 21 3.83 -10.73 -11.45
C MET A 21 4.04 -9.30 -10.95
N PRO A 22 4.70 -8.45 -11.74
CA PRO A 22 4.94 -7.07 -11.35
C PRO A 22 3.60 -6.34 -11.17
N LEU A 23 3.32 -5.93 -9.94
CA LEU A 23 2.15 -5.12 -9.58
C LEU A 23 2.36 -3.66 -9.98
N ASP A 24 1.27 -2.95 -10.26
CA ASP A 24 1.25 -1.49 -10.34
C ASP A 24 0.89 -0.90 -8.98
N ILE A 25 1.89 -0.36 -8.30
CA ILE A 25 1.71 0.24 -6.98
C ILE A 25 1.62 1.76 -7.15
N VAL A 26 0.45 2.31 -6.84
CA VAL A 26 0.17 3.75 -6.85
C VAL A 26 0.31 4.28 -5.44
N VAL A 27 1.14 5.29 -5.23
CA VAL A 27 1.35 5.92 -3.93
C VAL A 27 0.86 7.35 -3.97
N VAL A 28 -0.19 7.61 -3.19
CA VAL A 28 -0.76 8.93 -2.93
C VAL A 28 -0.14 9.43 -1.64
N MET A 29 0.75 10.42 -1.74
CA MET A 29 1.46 10.94 -0.57
C MET A 29 1.83 12.41 -0.72
N ASP A 30 2.20 13.01 0.42
CA ASP A 30 2.81 14.34 0.47
C ASP A 30 4.01 14.47 -0.48
N PRO A 31 4.44 15.68 -0.86
CA PRO A 31 5.49 15.88 -1.85
C PRO A 31 6.73 15.03 -1.57
N ILE A 32 7.04 14.08 -2.46
CA ILE A 32 8.11 13.09 -2.25
C ILE A 32 9.49 13.74 -2.08
N GLY A 33 9.68 14.96 -2.60
CA GLY A 33 10.90 15.75 -2.40
C GLY A 33 11.03 16.42 -1.03
N SER A 34 10.01 16.33 -0.16
CA SER A 34 10.01 16.93 1.18
C SER A 34 10.14 15.91 2.32
N ILE A 35 10.18 14.61 2.00
CA ILE A 35 10.17 13.54 3.00
C ILE A 35 11.53 13.37 3.70
N LYS A 36 11.48 12.92 4.96
CA LYS A 36 12.66 12.48 5.70
C LYS A 36 12.83 10.98 5.54
N ILE A 37 13.51 10.53 4.48
CA ILE A 37 13.62 9.10 4.10
C ILE A 37 13.94 8.15 5.26
N ALA A 38 14.80 8.54 6.19
CA ALA A 38 15.21 7.71 7.33
C ALA A 38 14.11 7.47 8.38
N LYS A 39 13.00 8.21 8.32
CA LYS A 39 11.86 8.09 9.25
C LYS A 39 10.57 7.75 8.52
N ASP A 40 10.65 7.49 7.23
CA ASP A 40 9.51 7.38 6.35
C ASP A 40 9.25 5.90 6.01
N SER A 41 8.26 5.31 6.66
CA SER A 41 7.89 3.91 6.42
C SER A 41 7.36 3.69 5.00
N THR A 42 6.72 4.69 4.38
CA THR A 42 6.28 4.62 2.98
C THR A 42 7.49 4.51 2.05
N PHE A 43 8.55 5.27 2.30
CA PHE A 43 9.78 5.18 1.51
C PHE A 43 10.42 3.79 1.59
N ALA A 44 10.45 3.19 2.79
CA ALA A 44 10.92 1.81 2.95
C ALA A 44 10.08 0.79 2.17
N MET A 45 8.76 0.98 2.11
CA MET A 45 7.87 0.15 1.28
C MET A 45 8.15 0.32 -0.21
N LEU A 46 8.40 1.55 -0.68
CA LEU A 46 8.75 1.81 -2.08
C LEU A 46 10.08 1.14 -2.47
N LEU A 47 11.10 1.23 -1.62
CA LEU A 47 12.39 0.56 -1.84
C LEU A 47 12.20 -0.96 -1.99
N GLU A 48 11.44 -1.58 -1.09
CA GLU A 48 11.20 -3.02 -1.11
C GLU A 48 10.34 -3.44 -2.31
N ALA A 49 9.31 -2.67 -2.66
CA ALA A 49 8.49 -2.92 -3.83
C ALA A 49 9.29 -2.84 -5.13
N GLN A 50 10.17 -1.83 -5.26
CA GLN A 50 11.09 -1.74 -6.39
C GLN A 50 12.07 -2.91 -6.43
N ARG A 51 12.61 -3.32 -5.26
CA ARG A 51 13.52 -4.48 -5.15
C ARG A 51 12.86 -5.78 -5.63
N ARG A 52 11.54 -5.93 -5.44
CA ARG A 52 10.73 -7.05 -5.93
C ARG A 52 10.30 -6.92 -7.40
N GLY A 53 10.69 -5.85 -8.09
CA GLY A 53 10.40 -5.62 -9.50
C GLY A 53 8.99 -5.06 -9.78
N HIS A 54 8.29 -4.54 -8.78
CA HIS A 54 7.00 -3.88 -9.00
C HIS A 54 7.17 -2.50 -9.67
N ARG A 55 6.13 -2.06 -10.37
CA ARG A 55 6.08 -0.71 -10.97
C ARG A 55 5.52 0.26 -9.95
N LEU A 56 6.18 1.41 -9.81
CA LEU A 56 5.79 2.43 -8.85
C LEU A 56 5.27 3.68 -9.57
N TRP A 57 4.13 4.16 -9.13
CA TRP A 57 3.46 5.34 -9.63
C TRP A 57 3.26 6.33 -8.49
N TYR A 58 3.77 7.55 -8.65
CA TYR A 58 3.60 8.62 -7.68
C TYR A 58 2.42 9.50 -8.05
N VAL A 59 1.55 9.78 -7.07
CA VAL A 59 0.47 10.76 -7.15
C VAL A 59 0.76 11.87 -6.13
N ALA A 60 0.91 13.09 -6.63
CA ALA A 60 1.04 14.27 -5.78
C ALA A 60 -0.33 14.67 -5.17
N PRO A 61 -0.35 15.49 -4.09
CA PRO A 61 -1.58 16.06 -3.55
C PRO A 61 -2.41 16.76 -4.64
N GLY A 62 -3.73 16.61 -4.58
CA GLY A 62 -4.65 17.06 -5.63
C GLY A 62 -4.56 16.31 -6.96
N GLY A 63 -3.78 15.23 -7.05
CA GLY A 63 -3.61 14.44 -8.27
C GLY A 63 -4.73 13.44 -8.55
N LEU A 64 -5.69 13.28 -7.63
CA LEU A 64 -6.86 12.42 -7.78
C LEU A 64 -8.07 13.19 -8.31
N SER A 65 -8.84 12.55 -9.19
CA SER A 65 -10.04 13.15 -9.79
C SER A 65 -11.10 12.09 -10.09
N LEU A 66 -12.36 12.52 -10.20
CA LEU A 66 -13.44 11.73 -10.77
C LEU A 66 -13.79 12.25 -12.16
N ASP A 67 -13.93 11.34 -13.11
CA ASP A 67 -14.29 11.64 -14.49
C ASP A 67 -15.27 10.57 -14.98
N GLY A 68 -16.49 10.98 -15.33
CA GLY A 68 -17.54 10.05 -15.80
C GLY A 68 -17.93 8.96 -14.79
N GLY A 69 -17.64 9.12 -13.50
CA GLY A 69 -17.86 8.10 -12.48
C GLY A 69 -16.68 7.13 -12.28
N SER A 70 -15.61 7.26 -13.06
CA SER A 70 -14.35 6.52 -12.88
C SER A 70 -13.34 7.34 -12.05
N ALA A 71 -12.63 6.66 -11.15
CA ALA A 71 -11.52 7.25 -10.41
C ALA A 71 -10.29 7.36 -11.32
N ARG A 72 -9.73 8.56 -11.45
CA ARG A 72 -8.53 8.82 -12.26
C ARG A 72 -7.45 9.47 -11.42
N ALA A 73 -6.19 9.23 -11.79
CA ALA A 73 -5.03 9.82 -11.14
C ALA A 73 -4.07 10.42 -12.17
N LYS A 74 -3.54 11.60 -11.86
CA LYS A 74 -2.34 12.13 -12.50
C LYS A 74 -1.12 11.50 -11.82
N VAL A 75 -0.40 10.67 -12.55
CA VAL A 75 0.72 9.87 -12.05
C VAL A 75 2.02 10.23 -12.75
N ALA A 76 3.13 10.04 -12.06
CA ALA A 76 4.45 9.93 -12.67
C ALA A 76 5.07 8.58 -12.28
N PRO A 77 5.73 7.84 -13.20
CA PRO A 77 6.59 6.74 -12.81
C PRO A 77 7.63 7.24 -11.80
N VAL A 78 7.85 6.51 -10.71
CA VAL A 78 8.85 6.89 -9.70
C VAL A 78 9.88 5.79 -9.54
N ARG A 79 11.16 6.18 -9.51
CA ARG A 79 12.25 5.34 -9.03
C ARG A 79 12.75 5.90 -7.71
N VAL A 80 13.02 5.03 -6.75
CA VAL A 80 13.54 5.42 -5.43
C VAL A 80 14.91 4.79 -5.18
N ARG A 81 15.74 5.50 -4.41
CA ARG A 81 17.11 5.08 -4.05
C ARG A 81 17.37 5.45 -2.59
N ASP A 82 18.05 4.59 -1.84
CA ASP A 82 18.49 4.92 -0.48
C ASP A 82 19.71 5.85 -0.53
N ASP A 83 19.50 7.08 -0.99
CA ASP A 83 20.50 8.13 -1.13
C ASP A 83 19.93 9.49 -0.71
N LYS A 84 20.50 10.09 0.33
CA LYS A 84 20.08 11.39 0.87
C LYS A 84 20.24 12.56 -0.10
N ASN A 85 21.04 12.43 -1.15
CA ASN A 85 21.27 13.49 -2.13
C ASN A 85 20.36 13.38 -3.37
N GLY A 86 19.62 12.29 -3.51
CA GLY A 86 18.87 11.99 -4.73
C GLY A 86 17.99 10.76 -4.60
N TRP A 87 17.12 10.76 -3.58
CA TRP A 87 16.35 9.58 -3.17
C TRP A 87 15.20 9.20 -4.10
N PHE A 88 14.86 10.04 -5.07
CA PHE A 88 13.81 9.75 -6.05
C PHE A 88 14.11 10.34 -7.43
N GLU A 89 13.45 9.79 -8.43
CA GLU A 89 13.43 10.29 -9.80
C GLU A 89 12.02 10.08 -10.37
N LEU A 90 11.43 11.16 -10.91
CA LEU A 90 10.11 11.12 -11.53
C LEU A 90 10.26 11.10 -13.05
N GLY A 91 9.50 10.22 -13.69
CA GLY A 91 9.30 10.25 -15.14
C GLY A 91 8.24 11.27 -15.57
N ASP A 92 7.80 11.15 -16.81
CA ASP A 92 6.77 12.02 -17.36
C ASP A 92 5.41 11.77 -16.72
N TRP A 93 4.70 12.86 -16.46
CA TRP A 93 3.35 12.81 -15.91
C TRP A 93 2.34 12.34 -16.95
N SER A 94 1.44 11.44 -16.56
CA SER A 94 0.33 10.96 -17.37
C SER A 94 -0.94 10.80 -16.54
N GLN A 95 -2.08 10.58 -17.19
CA GLN A 95 -3.35 10.33 -16.51
C GLN A 95 -3.76 8.87 -16.72
N ILE A 96 -4.08 8.18 -15.62
CA ILE A 96 -4.53 6.78 -15.63
C ILE A 96 -5.90 6.64 -14.97
N GLU A 97 -6.63 5.61 -15.33
CA GLU A 97 -7.82 5.17 -14.61
C GLU A 97 -7.41 4.13 -13.55
N LEU A 98 -7.92 4.31 -12.33
CA LEU A 98 -7.64 3.43 -11.20
C LEU A 98 -8.68 2.30 -11.14
N GLY A 99 -8.21 1.06 -10.96
CA GLY A 99 -9.03 -0.15 -11.00
C GLY A 99 -8.25 -1.41 -10.66
N SER A 100 -8.74 -2.59 -11.06
CA SER A 100 -8.26 -3.92 -10.63
C SER A 100 -6.77 -4.24 -10.83
N ALA A 101 -6.07 -3.53 -11.72
CA ALA A 101 -4.62 -3.69 -11.91
C ALA A 101 -3.77 -3.04 -10.80
N HIS A 102 -4.36 -2.21 -9.93
CA HIS A 102 -3.63 -1.30 -9.07
C HIS A 102 -3.71 -1.70 -7.59
N VAL A 103 -2.56 -1.60 -6.93
CA VAL A 103 -2.44 -1.53 -5.47
C VAL A 103 -2.22 -0.07 -5.09
N ILE A 104 -3.05 0.48 -4.22
CA ILE A 104 -3.00 1.91 -3.88
C ILE A 104 -2.60 2.07 -2.41
N LEU A 105 -1.50 2.78 -2.17
CA LEU A 105 -1.05 3.19 -0.84
C LEU A 105 -1.42 4.66 -0.64
N MET A 106 -2.36 4.95 0.25
CA MET A 106 -2.65 6.33 0.66
C MET A 106 -1.91 6.64 1.95
N ARG A 107 -0.91 7.53 1.89
CA ARG A 107 -0.20 8.02 3.08
C ARG A 107 0.00 9.53 3.01
N LYS A 108 -0.97 10.23 3.59
CA LYS A 108 -0.89 11.65 3.90
C LYS A 108 -0.66 11.79 5.40
N ASP A 109 0.26 12.66 5.81
CA ASP A 109 0.44 12.94 7.24
C ASP A 109 -0.82 13.65 7.81
N PRO A 110 -1.18 13.45 9.09
CA PRO A 110 -2.27 14.18 9.73
C PRO A 110 -2.09 15.71 9.56
N PRO A 111 -3.18 16.49 9.46
CA PRO A 111 -4.54 16.17 9.89
C PRO A 111 -5.45 15.57 8.79
N VAL A 112 -6.60 15.03 9.23
CA VAL A 112 -7.72 14.70 8.32
C VAL A 112 -8.39 16.01 7.88
N ASP A 113 -7.97 16.52 6.73
CA ASP A 113 -8.50 17.74 6.11
C ASP A 113 -9.50 17.45 4.98
N ALA A 114 -10.04 18.51 4.37
CA ALA A 114 -11.00 18.38 3.28
C ALA A 114 -10.42 17.65 2.06
N GLU A 115 -9.12 17.83 1.78
CA GLU A 115 -8.43 17.13 0.69
C GLU A 115 -8.30 15.64 0.99
N TYR A 116 -7.95 15.25 2.22
CA TYR A 116 -7.92 13.85 2.64
C TYR A 116 -9.30 13.19 2.50
N LEU A 117 -10.37 13.88 2.92
CA LEU A 117 -11.73 13.38 2.78
C LEU A 117 -12.14 13.25 1.30
N HIS A 118 -11.73 14.20 0.47
CA HIS A 118 -11.97 14.13 -0.97
C HIS A 118 -11.25 12.93 -1.59
N ASP A 119 -9.95 12.77 -1.31
CA ASP A 119 -9.14 11.68 -1.84
C ASP A 119 -9.67 10.30 -1.42
N THR A 120 -10.06 10.15 -0.15
CA THR A 120 -10.66 8.90 0.34
C THR A 120 -11.98 8.54 -0.34
N GLN A 121 -12.81 9.53 -0.71
CA GLN A 121 -14.02 9.30 -1.50
C GLN A 121 -13.69 8.80 -2.92
N ILE A 122 -12.68 9.39 -3.57
CA ILE A 122 -12.24 8.95 -4.89
C ILE A 122 -11.66 7.53 -4.83
N LEU A 123 -10.82 7.24 -3.83
CA LEU A 123 -10.25 5.91 -3.65
C LEU A 123 -11.32 4.85 -3.33
N SER A 124 -12.43 5.22 -2.70
CA SER A 124 -13.58 4.34 -2.53
C SER A 124 -14.21 3.93 -3.87
N VAL A 125 -14.18 4.81 -4.88
CA VAL A 125 -14.63 4.49 -6.25
C VAL A 125 -13.62 3.55 -6.93
N ALA A 126 -12.32 3.83 -6.81
CA ALA A 126 -11.27 2.95 -7.34
C ALA A 126 -11.35 1.53 -6.76
N GLN A 127 -11.62 1.42 -5.45
CA GLN A 127 -11.79 0.14 -4.76
C GLN A 127 -13.01 -0.63 -5.29
N ARG A 128 -14.13 0.05 -5.56
CA ARG A 128 -15.31 -0.56 -6.22
C ARG A 128 -15.01 -1.01 -7.65
N ALA A 129 -14.10 -0.35 -8.35
CA ALA A 129 -13.57 -0.76 -9.65
C ALA A 129 -12.51 -1.88 -9.56
N GLY A 130 -12.24 -2.40 -8.35
CA GLY A 130 -11.39 -3.57 -8.11
C GLY A 130 -9.97 -3.26 -7.63
N ALA A 131 -9.58 -1.99 -7.47
CA ALA A 131 -8.27 -1.64 -6.95
C ALA A 131 -8.09 -2.12 -5.51
N PHE A 132 -6.89 -2.57 -5.15
CA PHE A 132 -6.57 -2.94 -3.77
C PHE A 132 -6.03 -1.73 -3.01
N VAL A 133 -6.88 -1.08 -2.21
CA VAL A 133 -6.51 0.11 -1.43
C VAL A 133 -6.03 -0.31 -0.03
N VAL A 134 -4.79 0.04 0.32
CA VAL A 134 -4.17 -0.24 1.62
C VAL A 134 -4.43 0.93 2.57
N ASN A 135 -4.85 0.61 3.79
CA ASN A 135 -5.65 1.45 4.69
C ASN A 135 -7.03 1.75 4.09
N ASP A 136 -8.01 0.93 4.45
CA ASP A 136 -9.40 1.15 4.09
C ASP A 136 -9.80 2.60 4.49
N PRO A 137 -10.25 3.44 3.54
CA PRO A 137 -10.66 4.81 3.83
C PRO A 137 -11.74 4.90 4.91
N GLN A 138 -12.56 3.85 5.10
CA GLN A 138 -13.54 3.76 6.18
C GLN A 138 -12.91 3.47 7.56
N ALA A 139 -11.77 2.78 7.60
CA ALA A 139 -11.10 2.42 8.85
C ALA A 139 -10.39 3.63 9.50
N CYS A 140 -9.85 4.56 8.70
CA CYS A 140 -9.12 5.72 9.24
C CYS A 140 -10.04 6.77 9.90
N ALA A 141 -11.25 6.97 9.35
CA ALA A 141 -12.24 7.90 9.90
C ALA A 141 -12.76 7.52 11.31
N THR A 142 -12.56 6.27 11.74
CA THR A 142 -13.11 5.75 13.01
C THR A 142 -12.13 5.86 14.19
N THR A 143 -10.86 6.24 13.96
CA THR A 143 -9.86 6.28 15.05
C THR A 143 -9.74 7.68 15.67
N THR A 144 -10.86 8.22 16.14
CA THR A 144 -10.82 9.13 17.29
C THR A 144 -10.72 8.28 18.55
N ARG A 145 -9.81 8.68 19.46
CA ARG A 145 -9.37 7.96 20.67
C ARG A 145 -10.50 7.68 21.68
N SER A 146 -11.43 6.79 21.37
CA SER A 146 -12.39 6.18 22.31
C SER A 146 -13.40 5.30 21.57
N SER A 147 -13.08 4.02 21.33
CA SER A 147 -14.13 3.02 21.08
C SER A 147 -13.72 1.65 21.66
N PRO A 148 -14.44 1.10 22.65
CA PRO A 148 -14.05 -0.13 23.37
C PRO A 148 -14.13 -1.43 22.55
N ARG A 149 -14.46 -1.37 21.26
CA ARG A 149 -14.79 -2.57 20.45
C ARG A 149 -13.59 -3.35 19.92
N CYS A 150 -12.35 -2.98 20.26
CA CYS A 150 -11.17 -3.73 19.84
C CYS A 150 -10.90 -4.99 20.68
N CYS A 151 -11.56 -5.16 21.85
CA CYS A 151 -11.34 -6.32 22.71
C CYS A 151 -12.67 -6.99 23.10
N SER A 152 -13.12 -7.96 22.29
CA SER A 152 -13.66 -9.25 22.78
C SER A 152 -14.23 -10.10 21.63
N ARG A 153 -13.44 -11.09 21.19
CA ARG A 153 -13.97 -12.42 20.91
C ARG A 153 -13.16 -13.41 21.72
N SER A 154 -13.43 -13.46 23.02
CA SER A 154 -13.07 -14.64 23.80
C SER A 154 -14.11 -15.71 23.50
N ALA A 155 -13.59 -16.81 22.96
CA ALA A 155 -14.06 -18.19 23.05
C ALA A 155 -15.57 -18.41 23.26
N ALA A 156 -16.20 -18.95 22.23
CA ALA A 156 -17.39 -19.78 22.40
C ALA A 156 -16.98 -21.06 23.15
N SER A 157 -17.50 -21.24 24.36
CA SER A 157 -17.64 -22.56 24.98
C SER A 157 -19.13 -22.78 25.28
N THR A 158 -19.72 -23.73 24.58
CA THR A 158 -21.09 -24.21 24.73
C THR A 158 -21.23 -25.03 26.02
N PRO A 159 -22.38 -25.00 26.72
CA PRO A 159 -22.53 -25.63 28.03
C PRO A 159 -22.98 -27.09 27.92
N TRP A 160 -22.39 -27.98 28.73
CA TRP A 160 -23.02 -29.02 29.54
C TRP A 160 -22.07 -29.39 30.69
#